data_AF-A0A132I002-F1
#
_entry.id   AF-A0A132I002-F1
#
_cell.length_a   1.000
_cell.length_b   1.000
_cell.length_c   1.000
_cell.angle_alpha   90.00
_cell.angle_beta   90.00
_cell.angle_gamma   90.00
#
_symmetry.space_group_name_H-M   'P 1'
#
loop_
_entity.id
_entity.type
_entity.pdbx_description
1 polymer ?
#
loop_
_entity_poly.entity_id
_entity_poly.type
_entity_poly.pdbx_seq_one_letter_code
_entity_poly.pdbx_strand_id
1 'polypeptide(L)'
;MEDQKKRVTNTTITRNTAEFSQLTGNIYETVAMLTKRANQIASEEKRELHKKIEEFASNNDAVDEMYENREQIEIVRHYEQMPKPTLEATEEYLEHELYYRNPAKESDNDSRMEALENEVISSNQE
;
A
#
# COMPACT_ATOMS: atom_id res chain seq x y z
N MET A 1 7.23 18.48 9.58
CA MET A 1 6.08 17.59 9.82
C MET A 1 6.67 16.34 10.41
N GLU A 2 6.32 15.99 11.64
CA GLU A 2 6.80 14.75 12.27
C GLU A 2 6.16 13.57 11.55
N ASP A 3 6.95 12.86 10.75
CA ASP A 3 6.54 11.58 10.19
C ASP A 3 6.46 10.57 11.34
N GLN A 4 5.25 10.28 11.80
CA GLN A 4 4.94 9.07 12.57
C GLN A 4 5.02 7.83 11.66
N LYS A 5 6.09 7.69 10.86
CA LYS A 5 6.29 6.52 10.01
C LYS A 5 6.60 5.34 10.92
N LYS A 6 5.68 4.37 10.93
CA LYS A 6 5.71 3.19 11.80
C LYS A 6 7.04 2.46 11.64
N ARG A 7 7.58 1.92 12.73
CA ARG A 7 8.85 1.17 12.69
C ARG A 7 8.61 -0.20 12.07
N VAL A 8 8.62 -0.25 10.74
CA VAL A 8 8.63 -1.50 9.98
C VAL A 8 10.04 -2.08 10.04
N THR A 9 10.14 -3.39 10.27
CA THR A 9 11.44 -4.07 10.27
C THR A 9 12.02 -4.12 8.84
N ASN A 10 13.31 -3.81 8.68
CA ASN A 10 14.00 -3.91 7.38
C ASN A 10 14.42 -5.34 7.00
N THR A 11 14.13 -6.31 7.87
CA THR A 11 14.52 -7.71 7.71
C THR A 11 13.33 -8.57 7.33
N THR A 12 13.58 -9.61 6.53
CA THR A 12 12.56 -10.61 6.23
C THR A 12 12.35 -11.51 7.45
N ILE A 13 11.11 -11.55 7.94
CA ILE A 13 10.67 -12.48 8.99
C ILE A 13 9.74 -13.54 8.39
N THR A 14 9.85 -14.78 8.88
CA THR A 14 8.90 -15.84 8.55
C THR A 14 7.58 -15.56 9.25
N ARG A 15 6.47 -15.60 8.50
CA ARG A 15 5.13 -15.34 9.01
C ARG A 15 4.23 -16.55 8.80
N ASN A 16 3.23 -16.72 9.66
CA ASN A 16 2.27 -17.82 9.59
C ASN A 16 1.28 -17.58 8.44
N THR A 17 1.25 -18.50 7.48
CA THR A 17 0.38 -18.41 6.30
C THR A 17 -1.10 -18.55 6.64
N ALA A 18 -1.44 -19.27 7.71
CA ALA A 18 -2.82 -19.46 8.14
C ALA A 18 -3.43 -18.12 8.61
N GLU A 19 -2.70 -17.35 9.41
CA GLU A 19 -3.12 -16.03 9.90
C GLU A 19 -3.39 -15.07 8.74
N PHE A 20 -2.54 -15.09 7.70
CA PHE A 20 -2.69 -14.26 6.51
C PHE A 20 -3.86 -14.64 5.60
N SER A 21 -4.42 -15.84 5.77
CA SER A 21 -5.57 -16.29 4.99
C SER A 21 -6.91 -16.02 5.69
N GLN A 22 -6.91 -15.63 6.97
CA GLN A 22 -8.13 -15.52 7.77
C GLN A 22 -9.05 -14.38 7.31
N LEU A 23 -8.49 -13.22 6.93
CA LEU A 23 -9.31 -12.07 6.50
C LEU A 23 -9.97 -12.28 5.13
N THR A 24 -9.23 -12.86 4.17
CA THR A 24 -9.68 -12.98 2.78
C THR A 24 -10.34 -14.34 2.50
N GLY A 25 -10.09 -15.33 3.35
CA GLY A 25 -10.47 -16.74 3.12
C GLY A 25 -9.60 -17.43 2.05
N ASN A 26 -8.66 -16.71 1.42
CA ASN A 26 -7.79 -17.24 0.38
C ASN A 26 -6.44 -16.53 0.37
N ILE A 27 -5.37 -17.29 0.58
CA ILE A 27 -4.00 -16.76 0.60
C ILE A 27 -3.61 -16.03 -0.70
N TYR A 28 -4.10 -16.47 -1.86
CA TYR A 28 -3.79 -15.83 -3.13
C TYR A 28 -4.43 -14.45 -3.26
N GLU A 29 -5.63 -14.27 -2.68
CA GLU A 29 -6.28 -12.96 -2.63
C GLU A 29 -5.48 -12.00 -1.72
N THR A 30 -5.01 -12.49 -0.57
CA THR A 30 -4.14 -11.72 0.32
C THR A 30 -2.85 -11.28 -0.40
N VAL A 31 -2.19 -12.19 -1.12
CA VAL A 31 -0.95 -11.87 -1.88
C VAL A 31 -1.23 -10.82 -2.96
N ALA A 32 -2.33 -10.96 -3.71
CA ALA A 32 -2.69 -10.01 -4.75
C ALA A 32 -2.99 -8.61 -4.18
N MET A 33 -3.68 -8.56 -3.04
CA MET A 33 -3.98 -7.32 -2.33
C MET A 33 -2.69 -6.64 -1.80
N LEU A 34 -1.83 -7.39 -1.12
CA LEU A 34 -0.53 -6.91 -0.64
C LEU A 34 0.34 -6.37 -1.78
N THR A 35 0.36 -7.07 -2.91
CA THR A 35 1.11 -6.63 -4.10
C THR A 35 0.60 -5.28 -4.61
N LYS A 36 -0.72 -5.11 -4.71
CA LYS A 36 -1.31 -3.83 -5.14
C LYS A 36 -0.96 -2.71 -4.16
N ARG A 37 -1.01 -2.97 -2.86
CA ARG A 37 -0.67 -1.96 -1.84
C ARG A 37 0.81 -1.59 -1.88
N ALA A 38 1.70 -2.56 -1.97
CA ALA A 38 3.14 -2.32 -2.10
C ALA A 38 3.48 -1.47 -3.34
N ASN A 39 2.78 -1.67 -4.45
CA ASN A 39 2.96 -0.84 -5.65
C ASN A 39 2.50 0.61 -5.46
N GLN A 40 1.43 0.84 -4.68
CA GLN A 40 0.98 2.20 -4.34
C GLN A 40 2.05 2.93 -3.53
N ILE A 41 2.55 2.29 -2.46
CA ILE A 41 3.62 2.82 -1.61
C ILE A 41 4.86 3.13 -2.46
N ALA A 42 5.32 2.18 -3.28
CA ALA A 42 6.48 2.36 -4.14
C ALA A 42 6.34 3.53 -5.13
N SER A 43 5.14 3.71 -5.70
CA SER A 43 4.87 4.83 -6.60
C SER A 43 4.85 6.16 -5.87
N GLU A 44 4.35 6.19 -4.63
CA GLU A 44 4.32 7.37 -3.79
C GLU A 44 5.73 7.78 -3.34
N GLU A 45 6.52 6.85 -2.82
CA GLU A 45 7.91 7.09 -2.43
C GLU A 45 8.77 7.57 -3.61
N LYS A 46 8.58 6.97 -4.79
CA LYS A 46 9.26 7.42 -6.01
C LYS A 46 8.90 8.87 -6.32
N ARG A 47 7.62 9.23 -6.28
CA ARG A 47 7.14 10.59 -6.56
C ARG A 47 7.72 11.60 -5.56
N GLU A 48 7.71 11.26 -4.28
CA GLU A 48 8.25 12.13 -3.23
C GLU A 48 9.76 12.34 -3.39
N LEU A 49 10.51 11.28 -3.68
CA LEU A 49 11.95 11.37 -3.96
C LEU A 49 12.25 12.28 -5.15
N HIS A 50 11.53 12.12 -6.26
CA HIS A 50 11.75 12.95 -7.45
C HIS A 50 11.45 14.42 -7.14
N LYS A 51 10.36 14.70 -6.41
CA LYS A 51 10.03 16.06 -5.99
C LYS A 51 11.13 16.68 -5.14
N LYS A 52 11.65 15.94 -4.15
CA LYS A 52 12.76 16.42 -3.30
C LYS A 52 14.02 16.70 -4.11
N ILE A 53 14.35 15.87 -5.12
CA ILE A 53 15.51 16.11 -5.98
C ILE A 53 15.32 17.36 -6.85
N GLU A 54 14.12 17.55 -7.42
CA GLU A 54 13.79 18.72 -8.25
C GLU A 54 13.88 20.04 -7.49
N GLU A 55 13.58 20.04 -6.18
CA GLU A 55 13.69 21.23 -5.31
C GLU A 55 15.13 21.77 -5.21
N PHE A 56 16.16 20.96 -5.49
CA PHE A 56 17.57 21.35 -5.49
C PHE A 56 18.15 21.57 -6.89
N ALA A 57 17.35 21.47 -7.96
CA ALA A 57 17.85 21.61 -9.33
C ALA A 57 17.92 23.08 -9.82
N SER A 58 17.70 24.07 -8.94
CA SER A 58 17.71 25.49 -9.32
C SER A 58 18.74 26.30 -8.53
N ASN A 59 19.93 26.49 -9.10
CA ASN A 59 20.70 27.74 -9.20
C ASN A 59 22.04 27.44 -9.89
N ASN A 60 22.49 28.31 -10.81
CA ASN A 60 23.66 28.07 -11.68
C ASN A 60 24.98 28.63 -11.10
N ASP A 61 25.25 28.49 -9.79
CA ASP A 61 26.53 28.89 -9.20
C ASP A 61 27.35 27.66 -8.75
N ALA A 62 28.60 27.55 -9.23
CA ALA A 62 29.45 26.35 -9.06
C ALA A 62 29.77 25.99 -7.59
N VAL A 63 29.62 26.94 -6.66
CA VAL A 63 29.79 26.69 -5.22
C VAL A 63 28.51 26.11 -4.61
N ASP A 64 27.34 26.52 -5.09
CA ASP A 64 26.04 26.00 -4.64
C ASP A 64 25.85 24.54 -5.10
N GLU A 65 26.36 24.21 -6.29
CA GLU A 65 26.36 22.86 -6.86
C GLU A 65 27.02 21.80 -5.94
N MET A 66 28.09 22.14 -5.22
CA MET A 66 28.73 21.21 -4.28
C MET A 66 27.84 20.91 -3.05
N TYR A 67 27.07 21.90 -2.60
CA TYR A 67 26.13 21.71 -1.48
C TYR A 67 24.88 20.94 -1.94
N GLU A 68 24.32 21.27 -3.11
CA GLU A 68 23.19 20.56 -3.70
C GLU A 68 23.51 19.07 -3.91
N ASN A 69 24.69 18.75 -4.45
CA ASN A 69 25.12 17.37 -4.64
C ASN A 69 25.23 16.61 -3.31
N ARG A 70 25.69 17.26 -2.24
CA ARG A 70 25.78 16.65 -0.92
C ARG A 70 24.40 16.33 -0.35
N GLU A 71 23.46 17.25 -0.48
CA GLU A 71 22.07 17.07 -0.02
C GLU A 71 21.37 15.97 -0.81
N GLN A 72 21.55 15.91 -2.14
CA GLN A 72 21.00 14.83 -2.97
C GLN A 72 21.52 13.45 -2.54
N ILE A 73 22.82 13.31 -2.26
CA ILE A 73 23.40 12.05 -1.76
C ILE A 73 22.78 11.66 -0.41
N GLU A 74 22.55 12.63 0.48
CA GLU A 74 21.94 12.38 1.78
C GLU A 74 20.48 11.95 1.66
N ILE A 75 19.72 12.59 0.78
CA ILE A 75 18.34 12.21 0.45
C ILE A 75 18.31 10.80 -0.11
N VAL A 76 19.09 10.48 -1.14
CA VAL A 76 19.12 9.13 -1.72
C VAL A 76 19.49 8.09 -0.67
N ARG A 77 20.53 8.35 0.15
CA ARG A 77 20.95 7.44 1.23
C ARG A 77 19.82 7.19 2.24
N HIS A 78 19.03 8.21 2.55
CA HIS A 78 17.87 8.06 3.43
C HIS A 78 16.81 7.13 2.81
N TYR A 79 16.46 7.33 1.53
CA TYR A 79 15.51 6.47 0.82
C TYR A 79 16.02 5.04 0.60
N GLU A 80 17.34 4.83 0.49
CA GLU A 80 17.94 3.49 0.44
C GLU A 80 17.83 2.72 1.77
N GLN A 81 17.79 3.42 2.90
CA GLN A 81 17.66 2.82 4.23
C GLN A 81 16.22 2.51 4.63
N MET A 82 15.24 3.03 3.88
CA MET A 82 13.84 2.79 4.16
C MET A 82 13.44 1.34 3.91
N PRO A 83 12.42 0.84 4.63
CA PRO A 83 11.91 -0.51 4.45
C PRO A 83 11.41 -0.71 3.02
N LYS A 84 11.49 -1.95 2.54
CA LYS A 84 10.89 -2.28 1.24
C LYS A 84 9.37 -2.07 1.31
N PRO A 85 8.73 -1.52 0.26
CA PRO A 85 7.28 -1.28 0.23
C PRO A 85 6.43 -2.53 0.52
N THR A 86 6.95 -3.72 0.19
CA THR A 86 6.29 -4.99 0.50
C THR A 86 6.22 -5.29 2.00
N LEU A 87 7.23 -4.87 2.77
CA LEU A 87 7.24 -5.03 4.23
C LEU A 87 6.28 -4.05 4.89
N GLU A 88 6.20 -2.81 4.40
CA GLU A 88 5.26 -1.81 4.89
C GLU A 88 3.81 -2.21 4.62
N ALA A 89 3.49 -2.62 3.39
CA ALA A 89 2.17 -3.16 3.05
C ALA A 89 1.78 -4.39 3.90
N THR A 90 2.76 -5.22 4.27
CA THR A 90 2.53 -6.39 5.13
C THR A 90 2.20 -5.98 6.57
N GLU A 91 2.84 -4.93 7.07
CA GLU A 91 2.59 -4.43 8.42
C GLU A 91 1.20 -3.78 8.51
N GLU A 92 0.87 -2.90 7.56
CA GLU A 92 -0.47 -2.28 7.47
C GLU A 92 -1.59 -3.33 7.38
N TYR A 93 -1.32 -4.46 6.71
CA TYR A 93 -2.25 -5.58 6.64
C TYR A 93 -2.45 -6.26 8.00
N LEU A 94 -1.36 -6.54 8.73
CA LEU A 94 -1.42 -7.15 10.06
C LEU A 94 -2.16 -6.26 11.07
N GLU A 95 -2.08 -4.95 10.88
CA GLU A 95 -2.71 -3.96 11.75
C GLU A 95 -4.17 -3.66 11.35
N HIS A 96 -4.67 -4.33 10.31
CA HIS A 96 -6.04 -4.17 9.81
C HIS A 96 -6.38 -2.75 9.35
N GLU A 97 -5.37 -1.98 8.91
CA GLU A 97 -5.55 -0.61 8.40
C GLU A 97 -5.94 -0.58 6.91
N LEU A 98 -5.89 -1.75 6.24
CA LEU A 98 -6.18 -1.87 4.80
C LEU A 98 -7.64 -2.22 4.54
N TYR A 99 -8.34 -1.30 3.85
CA TYR A 99 -9.62 -1.60 3.22
C TYR A 99 -9.40 -2.22 1.83
N TYR A 100 -10.04 -3.36 1.58
CA TYR A 100 -10.00 -4.03 0.28
C TYR A 100 -11.40 -4.44 -0.16
N ARG A 101 -11.58 -4.42 -1.48
CA ARG A 101 -12.86 -4.69 -2.14
C ARG A 101 -12.61 -5.63 -3.32
N ASN A 102 -13.39 -6.70 -3.43
CA ASN A 102 -13.33 -7.61 -4.58
C ASN A 102 -14.58 -7.41 -5.44
N PRO A 103 -14.47 -6.71 -6.59
CA PRO A 103 -15.61 -6.38 -7.43
C PRO A 103 -16.32 -7.62 -7.99
N ALA A 104 -15.61 -8.74 -8.15
CA ALA A 104 -16.21 -9.99 -8.62
C ALA A 104 -17.10 -10.67 -7.56
N LYS A 105 -16.83 -10.46 -6.26
CA LYS A 105 -17.64 -11.03 -5.17
C LYS A 105 -18.85 -10.16 -4.82
N GLU A 106 -18.81 -8.88 -5.14
CA GLU A 106 -19.93 -7.96 -4.87
C GLU A 106 -21.01 -8.03 -5.93
N SER A 107 -20.65 -8.19 -7.22
CA SER A 107 -21.64 -8.45 -8.26
C SER A 107 -22.50 -9.66 -7.93
N ASP A 108 -21.91 -10.70 -7.35
CA ASP A 108 -22.61 -11.92 -6.95
C ASP A 108 -23.49 -11.72 -5.71
N ASN A 109 -23.06 -10.90 -4.76
CA ASN A 109 -23.85 -10.58 -3.56
C ASN A 109 -25.01 -9.64 -3.88
N ASP A 110 -24.80 -8.60 -4.66
CA ASP A 110 -25.88 -7.69 -5.09
C ASP A 110 -26.94 -8.46 -5.91
N SER A 111 -26.49 -9.33 -6.82
CA SER A 111 -27.38 -10.21 -7.60
C SER A 111 -28.14 -11.23 -6.73
N ARG A 112 -27.51 -11.77 -5.67
CA ARG A 112 -28.18 -12.66 -4.70
C ARG A 112 -29.20 -11.92 -3.84
N MET A 113 -28.91 -10.69 -3.45
CA MET A 113 -29.82 -9.87 -2.65
C MET A 113 -31.04 -9.45 -3.47
N GLU A 114 -30.86 -9.06 -4.73
CA GLU A 114 -31.97 -8.82 -5.65
C GLU A 114 -32.85 -10.07 -5.87
N ALA A 115 -32.24 -11.25 -5.97
CA ALA A 115 -32.99 -12.50 -6.11
C ALA A 115 -33.84 -12.82 -4.86
N LEU A 116 -33.29 -12.62 -3.66
CA LEU A 116 -33.99 -12.84 -2.39
C LEU A 116 -35.11 -11.82 -2.16
N GLU A 117 -34.90 -10.55 -2.51
CA GLU A 117 -35.94 -9.52 -2.43
C GLU A 117 -37.13 -9.85 -3.34
N ASN A 118 -36.86 -10.30 -4.57
CA ASN A 118 -37.91 -10.72 -5.51
C ASN A 118 -38.69 -11.94 -5.02
N GLU A 119 -38.02 -12.89 -4.36
CA GLU A 119 -38.65 -14.10 -3.80
C GLU A 119 -39.50 -13.79 -2.55
N VAL A 120 -39.08 -12.84 -1.71
CA VAL A 120 -39.86 -12.35 -0.56
C VAL A 120 -41.09 -11.57 -1.02
N ILE A 121 -40.98 -10.79 -2.10
CA ILE A 121 -42.11 -10.03 -2.67
C ILE A 121 -43.16 -10.98 -3.26
N SER A 122 -42.76 -12.04 -3.97
CA SER A 122 -43.71 -13.03 -4.49
C SER A 122 -44.41 -13.83 -3.38
N SER A 123 -43.70 -14.11 -2.29
CA SER A 123 -44.24 -14.88 -1.14
C SER A 123 -45.28 -14.11 -0.32
N ASN A 124 -45.27 -12.77 -0.38
CA ASN A 124 -46.23 -11.91 0.33
C ASN A 124 -47.44 -11.48 -0.54
N GLN A 125 -47.51 -11.95 -1.78
CA GLN A 125 -48.61 -11.66 -2.72
C GLN A 125 -49.59 -12.82 -2.91
N GLU A 126 -49.39 -13.96 -2.25
CA GLU A 126 -50.39 -15.06 -2.08
C GLU A 126 -50.99 -15.05 -0.67
#